data_AF-A0A1Q7E6B3-F1
#
_entry.id   AF-A0A1Q7E6B3-F1
#
_cell.length_a   1.000
_cell.length_b   1.000
_cell.length_c   1.000
_cell.angle_alpha   90.00
_cell.angle_beta   90.00
_cell.angle_gamma   90.00
#
_symmetry.space_group_name_H-M   'P 1'
#
loop_
_entity.id
_entity.type
_entity.pdbx_description
1 polymer ?
#
loop_
_entity_poly.entity_id
_entity_poly.type
_entity_poly.pdbx_seq_one_letter_code
_entity_poly.pdbx_strand_id
1 'polypeptide(L)'
;MLLALAVHRRWKEAAACAGALLAPLLLWEGLQAYWMSRGPVSSQPDDLSYVRWLGVRAPVAFAGYAARAAAANIVEYVRKLAGYLFSSQVVGIGVVVVAAVAAAVACLRLRWSHTTLVLSAVFAIVLTLVWPYAQGRLILPLLPFLGLLAASTLQAGDHWAPARLKWALPAALGVTALVVTMRQVELRQAAERSFQSGVLPPPQDLTPTLTLAVRSRFIYRVVQWVRAHTAPEDRIMVDAPAGVYLYTGRRTVAALPTESRLGSSAFDVPGRYLAERILVDSVTFVLWPPPQSGLERDVMTIQARCPRVLQPEASDCAACFHIQRDEACLRQIVGQSRARAERS
;
A
#
# COMPACT_ATOMS: atom_id res chain seq x y z
N MET A 1 18.82 14.75 -4.84
CA MET A 1 20.18 15.21 -4.47
C MET A 1 21.23 14.91 -5.55
N LEU A 2 21.39 13.64 -5.98
CA LEU A 2 22.36 13.27 -7.03
C LEU A 2 22.21 14.06 -8.34
N LEU A 3 20.98 14.15 -8.86
CA LEU A 3 20.69 14.94 -10.07
C LEU A 3 21.00 16.43 -9.88
N ALA A 4 20.74 17.00 -8.70
CA ALA A 4 21.07 18.38 -8.40
C ALA A 4 22.59 18.61 -8.38
N LEU A 5 23.35 17.72 -7.73
CA LEU A 5 24.82 17.76 -7.71
C LEU A 5 25.42 17.61 -9.12
N ALA A 6 24.85 16.73 -9.95
CA ALA A 6 25.26 16.55 -11.35
C ALA A 6 24.97 17.80 -12.19
N VAL A 7 23.79 18.42 -12.03
CA VAL A 7 23.43 19.70 -12.69
C VAL A 7 24.41 20.82 -12.30
N HIS A 8 24.86 20.84 -11.05
CA HIS A 8 25.87 21.78 -10.57
C HIS A 8 27.32 21.33 -10.82
N ARG A 9 27.55 20.28 -11.63
CA ARG A 9 28.87 19.73 -12.00
C ARG A 9 29.74 19.31 -10.80
N ARG A 10 29.14 19.01 -9.64
CA ARG A 10 29.83 18.53 -8.42
C ARG A 10 30.01 17.00 -8.46
N TRP A 11 30.75 16.53 -9.46
CA TRP A 11 30.86 15.09 -9.78
C TRP A 11 31.45 14.22 -8.68
N LYS A 12 32.43 14.73 -7.92
CA LYS A 12 33.04 13.99 -6.80
C LYS A 12 32.04 13.66 -5.70
N GLU A 13 31.20 14.64 -5.36
CA GLU A 13 30.15 14.48 -4.35
C GLU A 13 28.98 13.66 -4.88
N ALA A 14 28.63 13.83 -6.15
CA ALA A 14 27.65 12.97 -6.81
C ALA A 14 28.10 11.50 -6.79
N ALA A 15 29.37 11.22 -7.08
CA ALA A 15 29.93 9.87 -7.02
C ALA A 15 29.94 9.32 -5.58
N ALA A 16 30.33 10.11 -4.59
CA ALA A 16 30.30 9.71 -3.17
C ALA A 16 28.87 9.41 -2.70
N CYS A 17 27.90 10.28 -3.02
CA CYS A 17 26.49 10.04 -2.72
C CYS A 17 25.92 8.85 -3.47
N ALA A 18 26.33 8.61 -4.71
CA ALA A 18 25.88 7.47 -5.50
C ALA A 18 26.43 6.16 -4.91
N GLY A 19 27.72 6.15 -4.53
CA GLY A 19 28.34 5.05 -3.80
C GLY A 19 27.63 4.78 -2.48
N ALA A 20 27.35 5.81 -1.67
CA ALA A 20 26.62 5.66 -0.41
C ALA A 20 25.19 5.14 -0.59
N LEU A 21 24.51 5.49 -1.69
CA LEU A 21 23.17 5.02 -2.01
C LEU A 21 23.18 3.56 -2.52
N LEU A 22 24.13 3.23 -3.40
CA LEU A 22 24.17 1.94 -4.08
C LEU A 22 24.86 0.85 -3.25
N ALA A 23 25.84 1.19 -2.40
CA ALA A 23 26.59 0.19 -1.63
C ALA A 23 25.68 -0.68 -0.73
N PRO A 24 24.73 -0.14 0.05
CA PRO A 24 23.81 -0.96 0.84
C PRO A 24 22.92 -1.85 -0.03
N LEU A 25 22.49 -1.36 -1.21
CA LEU A 25 21.68 -2.14 -2.15
C LEU A 25 22.48 -3.31 -2.74
N LEU A 26 23.72 -3.06 -3.16
CA LEU A 26 24.60 -4.11 -3.69
C LEU A 26 24.97 -5.14 -2.62
N LEU A 27 25.23 -4.69 -1.39
CA LEU A 27 25.46 -5.58 -0.24
C LEU A 27 24.22 -6.44 0.06
N TRP A 28 23.03 -5.84 0.01
CA TRP A 28 21.78 -6.57 0.18
C TRP A 28 21.56 -7.61 -0.91
N GLU A 29 21.77 -7.26 -2.19
CA GLU A 29 21.66 -8.20 -3.31
C GLU A 29 22.66 -9.36 -3.15
N GLY A 30 23.89 -9.09 -2.72
CA GLY A 30 24.89 -10.13 -2.41
C GLY A 30 24.44 -11.05 -1.28
N LEU A 31 23.92 -10.48 -0.18
CA LEU A 31 23.39 -11.24 0.95
C LEU A 31 22.17 -12.08 0.57
N GLN A 32 21.27 -11.50 -0.22
CA GLN A 32 20.08 -12.18 -0.74
C GLN A 32 20.46 -13.33 -1.67
N ALA A 33 21.42 -13.13 -2.57
CA ALA A 33 21.95 -14.18 -3.44
C ALA A 33 22.57 -15.33 -2.63
N TYR A 34 23.31 -15.00 -1.58
CA TYR A 34 23.85 -15.99 -0.65
C TYR A 34 22.74 -16.78 0.06
N TRP A 35 21.69 -16.15 0.55
CA TRP A 35 20.54 -16.87 1.14
C TRP A 35 19.81 -17.73 0.11
N MET A 36 19.56 -17.22 -1.09
CA MET A 36 18.91 -17.98 -2.17
C MET A 36 19.72 -19.21 -2.59
N SER A 37 21.06 -19.15 -2.53
CA SER A 37 21.93 -20.30 -2.82
C SER A 37 21.79 -21.44 -1.83
N ARG A 38 21.29 -21.16 -0.62
CA ARG A 38 21.05 -22.15 0.45
C ARG A 38 19.62 -22.69 0.46
N GLY A 39 18.78 -22.19 -0.43
CA GLY A 39 17.38 -22.58 -0.56
C GLY A 39 16.47 -21.37 -0.79
N PRO A 40 15.20 -21.62 -1.16
CA PRO A 40 14.22 -20.55 -1.32
C PRO A 40 13.98 -19.83 0.02
N VAL A 41 14.16 -18.51 0.04
CA VAL A 41 14.12 -17.68 1.26
C VAL A 41 12.69 -17.26 1.62
N SER A 42 11.85 -17.02 0.62
CA SER A 42 10.39 -16.93 0.76
C SER A 42 9.71 -17.30 -0.55
N SER A 43 8.51 -17.85 -0.45
CA SER A 43 7.63 -18.15 -1.58
C SER A 43 6.35 -17.31 -1.57
N GLN A 44 6.21 -16.40 -0.60
CA GLN A 44 5.08 -15.48 -0.52
C GLN A 44 5.32 -14.29 -1.47
N PRO A 45 4.32 -13.85 -2.24
CA PRO A 45 4.49 -12.76 -3.21
C PRO A 45 5.09 -11.48 -2.62
N ASP A 46 4.70 -11.11 -1.41
CA ASP A 46 5.07 -9.89 -0.69
C ASP A 46 6.45 -9.92 -0.04
N ASP A 47 7.07 -11.10 0.04
CA ASP A 47 8.45 -11.29 0.50
C ASP A 47 9.44 -11.48 -0.67
N LEU A 48 8.95 -11.39 -1.92
CA LEU A 48 9.81 -11.42 -3.10
C LEU A 48 10.54 -10.07 -3.28
N SER A 49 11.65 -10.09 -4.02
CA SER A 49 12.27 -8.83 -4.45
C SER A 49 11.27 -7.99 -5.26
N TYR A 50 11.36 -6.64 -5.16
CA TYR A 50 10.43 -5.75 -5.84
C TYR A 50 10.28 -6.03 -7.35
N VAL A 51 11.36 -6.43 -8.02
CA VAL A 51 11.33 -6.79 -9.45
C VAL A 51 10.48 -8.04 -9.69
N ARG A 52 10.65 -9.08 -8.87
CA ARG A 52 9.86 -10.32 -8.95
C ARG A 52 8.41 -10.09 -8.54
N TRP A 53 8.19 -9.31 -7.48
CA TRP A 53 6.87 -8.93 -7.00
C TRP A 53 6.08 -8.13 -8.06
N LEU A 54 6.75 -7.27 -8.83
CA LEU A 54 6.15 -6.54 -9.95
C LEU A 54 5.90 -7.41 -11.20
N GLY A 55 6.57 -8.55 -11.32
CA GLY A 55 6.48 -9.43 -12.49
C GLY A 55 7.07 -8.86 -13.78
N VAL A 56 7.84 -7.76 -13.71
CA VAL A 56 8.37 -7.07 -14.89
C VAL A 56 9.79 -7.53 -15.19
N ARG A 57 10.00 -8.09 -16.39
CA ARG A 57 11.30 -8.68 -16.80
C ARG A 57 12.10 -7.83 -17.79
N ALA A 58 11.53 -6.77 -18.34
CA ALA A 58 12.17 -5.93 -19.37
C ALA A 58 12.06 -4.43 -19.06
N PRO A 59 13.06 -3.60 -19.41
CA PRO A 59 13.04 -2.15 -19.16
C PRO A 59 11.84 -1.44 -19.81
N VAL A 60 11.49 -1.82 -21.04
CA VAL A 60 10.35 -1.23 -21.77
C VAL A 60 9.02 -1.59 -21.07
N ALA A 61 8.88 -2.83 -20.61
CA ALA A 61 7.73 -3.26 -19.84
C ALA A 61 7.64 -2.52 -18.50
N PHE A 62 8.78 -2.16 -17.90
CA PHE A 62 8.83 -1.35 -16.68
C PHE A 62 8.34 0.08 -16.93
N ALA A 63 8.77 0.72 -18.02
CA ALA A 63 8.28 2.05 -18.38
C ALA A 63 6.76 2.04 -18.64
N GLY A 64 6.25 1.03 -19.36
CA GLY A 64 4.81 0.85 -19.58
C GLY A 64 4.03 0.55 -18.31
N TYR A 65 4.61 -0.22 -17.37
CA TYR A 65 4.05 -0.43 -16.04
C TYR A 65 3.98 0.89 -15.25
N ALA A 66 5.08 1.64 -15.21
CA ALA A 66 5.20 2.89 -14.47
C ALA A 66 4.19 3.94 -14.95
N ALA A 67 3.99 4.05 -16.27
CA ALA A 67 3.00 4.95 -16.84
C ALA A 67 1.55 4.58 -16.42
N ARG A 68 1.22 3.28 -16.48
CA ARG A 68 -0.10 2.79 -16.04
C ARG A 68 -0.31 2.96 -14.54
N ALA A 69 0.71 2.69 -13.73
CA ALA A 69 0.67 2.88 -12.28
C ALA A 69 0.48 4.35 -11.92
N ALA A 70 1.22 5.24 -12.58
CA ALA A 70 1.09 6.68 -12.41
C ALA A 70 -0.33 7.17 -12.74
N ALA A 71 -0.89 6.77 -13.89
CA ALA A 71 -2.25 7.16 -14.28
C ALA A 71 -3.30 6.69 -13.25
N ALA A 72 -3.23 5.42 -12.83
CA ALA A 72 -4.14 4.87 -11.84
C ALA A 72 -4.01 5.57 -10.47
N ASN A 73 -2.78 5.85 -10.05
CA ASN A 73 -2.51 6.49 -8.77
C ASN A 73 -2.89 7.97 -8.76
N ILE A 74 -2.74 8.71 -9.88
CA ILE A 74 -3.21 10.11 -9.98
C ILE A 74 -4.70 10.18 -9.63
N VAL A 75 -5.52 9.36 -10.30
CA VAL A 75 -6.98 9.34 -10.08
C VAL A 75 -7.31 9.01 -8.63
N GLU A 76 -6.65 7.99 -8.08
CA GLU A 76 -6.90 7.51 -6.73
C GLU A 76 -6.45 8.51 -5.66
N TYR A 77 -5.30 9.16 -5.84
CA TYR A 77 -4.81 10.18 -4.92
C TYR A 77 -5.66 11.45 -4.98
N VAL A 78 -6.08 11.89 -6.17
CA VAL A 78 -7.00 13.03 -6.32
C VAL A 78 -8.32 12.74 -5.60
N ARG A 79 -8.91 11.55 -5.81
CA ARG A 79 -10.14 11.15 -5.13
C ARG A 79 -10.00 11.12 -3.62
N LYS A 80 -8.92 10.50 -3.11
CA LYS A 80 -8.65 10.39 -1.67
C LYS A 80 -8.41 11.76 -1.04
N LEU A 81 -7.57 12.59 -1.63
CA LEU A 81 -7.30 13.94 -1.13
C LEU A 81 -8.56 14.80 -1.17
N ALA A 82 -9.36 14.73 -2.24
CA ALA A 82 -10.61 15.46 -2.35
C ALA A 82 -11.59 15.13 -1.21
N GLY A 83 -11.85 13.84 -0.96
CA GLY A 83 -12.74 13.40 0.13
C GLY A 83 -12.20 13.68 1.53
N TYR A 84 -10.87 13.74 1.66
CA TYR A 84 -10.20 14.11 2.91
C TYR A 84 -10.28 15.61 3.21
N LEU A 85 -10.24 16.45 2.18
CA LEU A 85 -10.25 17.91 2.32
C LEU A 85 -11.67 18.49 2.39
N PHE A 86 -12.62 17.93 1.64
CA PHE A 86 -13.99 18.45 1.53
C PHE A 86 -15.03 17.32 1.51
N SER A 87 -16.23 17.63 2.00
CA SER A 87 -17.39 16.72 1.88
C SER A 87 -17.89 16.60 0.44
N SER A 88 -17.81 17.69 -0.34
CA SER A 88 -18.09 17.68 -1.77
C SER A 88 -16.87 17.27 -2.57
N GLN A 89 -16.97 16.12 -3.24
CA GLN A 89 -15.90 15.58 -4.08
C GLN A 89 -15.53 16.52 -5.23
N VAL A 90 -16.50 17.23 -5.83
CA VAL A 90 -16.25 18.17 -6.93
C VAL A 90 -15.40 19.35 -6.47
N VAL A 91 -15.76 19.96 -5.32
CA VAL A 91 -15.00 21.07 -4.72
C VAL A 91 -13.60 20.60 -4.33
N GLY A 92 -13.50 19.44 -3.68
CA GLY A 92 -12.22 18.88 -3.27
C GLY A 92 -11.29 18.58 -4.45
N ILE A 93 -11.82 18.03 -5.55
CA ILE A 93 -11.04 17.81 -6.78
C ILE A 93 -10.54 19.15 -7.32
N GLY A 94 -11.41 20.16 -7.40
CA GLY A 94 -11.03 21.51 -7.86
C GLY A 94 -9.87 22.08 -7.07
N VAL A 95 -9.93 22.02 -5.73
CA VAL A 95 -8.86 22.51 -4.84
C VAL A 95 -7.56 21.73 -5.02
N VAL A 96 -7.62 20.40 -5.12
CA VAL A 96 -6.43 19.56 -5.35
C VAL A 96 -5.77 19.89 -6.69
N VAL A 97 -6.56 20.08 -7.75
CA VAL A 97 -6.05 20.45 -9.08
C VAL A 97 -5.40 21.84 -9.05
N VAL A 98 -6.04 22.83 -8.43
CA VAL A 98 -5.47 24.19 -8.28
C VAL A 98 -4.15 24.14 -7.51
N ALA A 99 -4.09 23.38 -6.41
CA ALA A 99 -2.86 23.22 -5.64
C ALA A 99 -1.75 22.52 -6.45
N ALA A 100 -2.10 21.51 -7.25
CA ALA A 100 -1.15 20.82 -8.13
C ALA A 100 -0.60 21.76 -9.22
N VAL A 101 -1.45 22.58 -9.83
CA VAL A 101 -1.05 23.60 -10.83
C VAL A 101 -0.15 24.64 -10.18
N ALA A 102 -0.49 25.14 -8.99
CA ALA A 102 0.35 26.10 -8.26
C ALA A 102 1.73 25.50 -7.95
N ALA A 103 1.80 24.25 -7.49
CA ALA A 103 3.06 23.55 -7.26
C ALA A 103 3.87 23.37 -8.56
N ALA A 104 3.23 23.06 -9.69
CA ALA A 104 3.89 22.95 -10.99
C ALA A 104 4.48 24.31 -11.45
N VAL A 105 3.73 25.40 -11.29
CA VAL A 105 4.20 26.76 -11.58
C VAL A 105 5.37 27.13 -10.66
N ALA A 106 5.30 26.80 -9.37
CA ALA A 106 6.39 27.00 -8.41
C ALA A 106 7.67 26.29 -8.87
N CYS A 107 7.54 25.02 -9.25
CA CYS A 107 8.65 24.22 -9.77
C CYS A 107 9.31 24.86 -10.98
N LEU A 108 8.51 25.34 -11.95
CA LEU A 108 9.04 26.00 -13.16
C LEU A 108 9.78 27.30 -12.84
N ARG A 109 9.28 28.09 -11.90
CA ARG A 109 9.90 29.35 -11.49
C ARG A 109 11.19 29.14 -10.71
N LEU A 110 11.19 28.17 -9.79
CA LEU A 110 12.31 27.92 -8.88
C LEU A 110 13.33 26.91 -9.43
N ARG A 111 13.14 26.41 -10.66
CA ARG A 111 13.97 25.36 -11.27
C ARG A 111 15.46 25.65 -11.29
N TRP A 112 15.84 26.93 -11.32
CA TRP A 112 17.23 27.37 -11.37
C TRP A 112 17.75 27.91 -10.03
N SER A 113 16.88 28.56 -9.23
CA SER A 113 17.27 29.15 -7.95
C SER A 113 17.27 28.15 -6.79
N HIS A 114 16.37 27.16 -6.82
CA HIS A 114 16.24 26.12 -5.80
C HIS A 114 16.14 24.73 -6.44
N THR A 115 17.07 24.43 -7.35
CA THR A 115 17.15 23.18 -8.11
C THR A 115 17.01 21.94 -7.22
N THR A 116 17.62 21.93 -6.02
CA THR A 116 17.52 20.82 -5.07
C THR A 116 16.10 20.60 -4.56
N LEU A 117 15.36 21.67 -4.25
CA LEU A 117 13.97 21.59 -3.78
C LEU A 117 13.07 21.03 -4.88
N VAL A 118 13.18 21.60 -6.07
CA VAL A 118 12.36 21.20 -7.24
C VAL A 118 12.63 19.76 -7.64
N LEU A 119 13.90 19.36 -7.79
CA LEU A 119 14.24 17.99 -8.17
C LEU A 119 13.83 16.98 -7.10
N SER A 120 13.94 17.32 -5.81
CA SER A 120 13.52 16.43 -4.73
C SER A 120 12.00 16.27 -4.68
N ALA A 121 11.26 17.36 -4.84
CA ALA A 121 9.79 17.34 -4.91
C ALA A 121 9.30 16.53 -6.12
N VAL A 122 9.84 16.81 -7.32
CA VAL A 122 9.49 16.08 -8.56
C VAL A 122 9.82 14.61 -8.42
N PHE A 123 11.01 14.26 -7.92
CA PHE A 123 11.39 12.86 -7.74
C PHE A 123 10.46 12.13 -6.76
N ALA A 124 10.14 12.76 -5.63
CA ALA A 124 9.24 12.17 -4.65
C ALA A 124 7.80 12.04 -5.21
N ILE A 125 7.32 13.00 -6.01
CA ILE A 125 6.03 12.90 -6.72
C ILE A 125 6.05 11.71 -7.68
N VAL A 126 7.09 11.61 -8.53
CA VAL A 126 7.22 10.50 -9.49
C VAL A 126 7.27 9.16 -8.76
N LEU A 127 8.04 9.04 -7.68
CA LEU A 127 8.12 7.82 -6.88
C LEU A 127 6.74 7.44 -6.29
N THR A 128 6.02 8.42 -5.74
CA THR A 128 4.67 8.23 -5.19
C THR A 128 3.67 7.80 -6.26
N LEU A 129 3.76 8.37 -7.47
CA LEU A 129 2.86 8.05 -8.58
C LEU A 129 3.19 6.69 -9.22
N VAL A 130 4.47 6.34 -9.38
CA VAL A 130 4.90 5.08 -10.00
C VAL A 130 4.80 3.90 -9.02
N TRP A 131 4.55 4.17 -7.73
CA TRP A 131 4.37 3.10 -6.75
C TRP A 131 3.28 2.11 -7.19
N PRO A 132 3.42 0.79 -6.95
CA PRO A 132 2.49 -0.22 -7.49
C PRO A 132 1.02 -0.08 -7.10
N TYR A 133 0.73 0.72 -6.07
CA TYR A 133 -0.63 1.05 -5.66
C TYR A 133 -0.65 2.33 -4.79
N ALA A 134 -1.76 3.07 -4.79
CA ALA A 134 -1.84 4.32 -4.04
C ALA A 134 -1.80 4.09 -2.51
N GLN A 135 -0.69 4.48 -1.89
CA GLN A 135 -0.51 4.47 -0.43
C GLN A 135 -0.50 5.88 0.14
N GLY A 136 -1.37 6.16 1.13
CA GLY A 136 -1.43 7.48 1.77
C GLY A 136 -0.12 7.90 2.44
N ARG A 137 0.65 6.95 2.99
CA ARG A 137 1.93 7.22 3.66
C ARG A 137 3.00 7.85 2.76
N LEU A 138 2.90 7.66 1.43
CA LEU A 138 3.83 8.26 0.47
C LEU A 138 3.53 9.74 0.18
N ILE A 139 2.32 10.21 0.50
CA ILE A 139 1.96 11.63 0.39
C ILE A 139 2.48 12.43 1.58
N LEU A 140 2.49 11.86 2.79
CA LEU A 140 2.91 12.56 4.01
C LEU A 140 4.28 13.27 3.88
N PRO A 141 5.35 12.63 3.36
CA PRO A 141 6.63 13.32 3.19
C PRO A 141 6.61 14.38 2.09
N LEU A 142 5.63 14.36 1.18
CA LEU A 142 5.48 15.36 0.11
C LEU A 142 4.86 16.67 0.60
N LEU A 143 3.96 16.60 1.59
CA LEU A 143 3.16 17.75 2.03
C LEU A 143 4.01 18.98 2.43
N PRO A 144 5.12 18.87 3.18
CA PRO A 144 5.95 20.02 3.52
C PRO A 144 6.56 20.69 2.27
N PHE A 145 7.03 19.91 1.31
CA PHE A 145 7.62 20.44 0.07
C PHE A 145 6.57 21.11 -0.81
N LEU A 146 5.39 20.49 -0.95
CA LEU A 146 4.27 21.07 -1.67
C LEU A 146 3.79 22.37 -1.01
N GLY A 147 3.74 22.41 0.33
CA GLY A 147 3.41 23.61 1.09
C GLY A 147 4.40 24.75 0.86
N LEU A 148 5.71 24.47 0.89
CA LEU A 148 6.75 25.47 0.61
C LEU A 148 6.68 25.97 -0.84
N LEU A 149 6.49 25.07 -1.81
CA LEU A 149 6.34 25.43 -3.22
C LEU A 149 5.09 26.31 -3.43
N ALA A 150 3.95 25.92 -2.88
CA ALA A 150 2.73 26.72 -2.94
C ALA A 150 2.92 28.10 -2.29
N ALA A 151 3.49 28.17 -1.08
CA ALA A 151 3.76 29.43 -0.39
C ALA A 151 4.64 30.38 -1.22
N SER A 152 5.68 29.85 -1.89
CA SER A 152 6.57 30.65 -2.75
C SER A 152 5.83 31.29 -3.94
N THR A 153 4.82 30.61 -4.50
CA THR A 153 4.00 31.18 -5.59
C THR A 153 3.09 32.29 -5.10
N LEU A 154 2.54 32.16 -3.90
CA LEU A 154 1.67 33.16 -3.29
C LEU A 154 2.46 34.43 -2.96
N GLN A 155 3.65 34.31 -2.35
CA GLN A 155 4.51 35.44 -2.04
C GLN A 155 4.93 36.22 -3.29
N ALA A 156 5.18 35.52 -4.40
CA ALA A 156 5.55 36.16 -5.64
C ALA A 156 4.37 36.83 -6.38
N GLY A 157 3.13 36.36 -6.16
CA GLY A 157 1.92 37.01 -6.68
C GLY A 157 1.56 38.28 -5.90
N ASP A 158 1.88 38.33 -4.61
CA ASP A 158 1.55 39.45 -3.71
C ASP A 158 2.26 40.76 -4.09
N HIS A 159 3.44 40.68 -4.74
CA HIS A 159 4.13 41.85 -5.28
C HIS A 159 3.38 42.58 -6.39
N TRP A 160 2.46 41.89 -7.08
CA TRP A 160 1.74 42.41 -8.25
C TRP A 160 0.23 42.56 -8.00
N ALA A 161 -0.24 42.19 -6.80
CA ALA A 161 -1.65 42.24 -6.46
C ALA A 161 -2.08 43.65 -5.99
N PRO A 162 -3.21 44.19 -6.49
CA PRO A 162 -3.75 45.45 -6.00
C PRO A 162 -4.08 45.37 -4.51
N ALA A 163 -3.96 46.50 -3.78
CA ALA A 163 -4.09 46.55 -2.31
C ALA A 163 -5.39 45.93 -1.76
N ARG A 164 -6.47 45.95 -2.54
CA ARG A 164 -7.77 45.33 -2.19
C ARG A 164 -7.75 43.80 -2.20
N LEU A 165 -6.84 43.17 -2.96
CA LEU A 165 -6.70 41.72 -3.07
C LEU A 165 -5.71 41.12 -2.05
N LYS A 166 -4.87 41.95 -1.43
CA LYS A 166 -3.83 41.51 -0.48
C LYS A 166 -4.39 40.75 0.73
N TRP A 167 -5.61 41.10 1.15
CA TRP A 167 -6.30 40.42 2.25
C TRP A 167 -7.23 39.29 1.79
N ALA A 168 -7.64 39.27 0.52
CA ALA A 168 -8.56 38.26 0.00
C ALA A 168 -7.92 36.87 -0.02
N LEU A 169 -6.64 36.79 -0.36
CA LEU A 169 -5.90 35.53 -0.40
C LEU A 169 -5.66 34.88 0.98
N PRO A 170 -5.12 35.58 2.00
CA PRO A 170 -4.99 35.00 3.34
C PRO A 170 -6.36 34.71 3.97
N ALA A 171 -7.40 35.53 3.70
CA ALA A 171 -8.76 35.23 4.13
C ALA A 171 -9.29 33.94 3.50
N ALA A 172 -9.12 33.76 2.18
CA ALA A 172 -9.53 32.55 1.48
C ALA A 172 -8.79 31.30 1.99
N LEU A 173 -7.50 31.41 2.29
CA LEU A 173 -6.72 30.34 2.93
C LEU A 173 -7.21 30.04 4.35
N GLY A 174 -7.52 31.06 5.14
CA GLY A 174 -8.11 30.92 6.48
C GLY A 174 -9.46 30.21 6.45
N VAL A 175 -10.35 30.61 5.53
CA VAL A 175 -11.64 29.94 5.30
C VAL A 175 -11.43 28.50 4.84
N THR A 176 -10.50 28.25 3.92
CA THR A 176 -10.18 26.89 3.46
C THR A 176 -9.68 26.02 4.59
N ALA A 177 -8.77 26.53 5.43
CA ALA A 177 -8.26 25.81 6.59
C ALA A 177 -9.38 25.50 7.60
N LEU A 178 -10.31 26.43 7.82
CA LEU A 178 -11.48 26.20 8.67
C LEU A 178 -12.38 25.09 8.11
N VAL A 179 -12.70 25.12 6.82
CA VAL A 179 -13.51 24.09 6.15
C VAL A 179 -12.85 22.72 6.23
N VAL A 180 -11.54 22.64 5.96
CA VAL A 180 -10.76 21.40 6.08
C VAL A 180 -10.77 20.90 7.53
N THR A 181 -10.64 21.79 8.51
CA THR A 181 -10.68 21.42 9.94
C THR A 181 -12.05 20.88 10.34
N MET A 182 -13.14 21.53 9.93
CA MET A 182 -14.51 21.03 10.13
C MET A 182 -14.67 19.65 9.49
N ARG A 183 -14.15 19.45 8.28
CA ARG A 183 -14.14 18.15 7.61
C ARG A 183 -13.39 17.09 8.41
N GLN A 184 -12.26 17.42 9.06
CA GLN A 184 -11.55 16.46 9.93
C GLN A 184 -12.39 16.06 11.15
N VAL A 185 -13.20 16.97 11.70
CA VAL A 185 -14.13 16.67 12.80
C VAL A 185 -15.22 15.71 12.33
N GLU A 186 -15.84 15.95 11.18
CA GLU A 186 -16.84 15.04 10.59
C GLU A 186 -16.29 13.62 10.38
N LEU A 187 -15.09 13.54 9.79
CA LEU A 187 -14.39 12.29 9.53
C LEU A 187 -14.09 11.52 10.82
N ARG A 188 -13.71 12.25 11.88
CA ARG A 188 -13.50 11.66 13.22
C ARG A 188 -14.81 11.15 13.82
N GLN A 189 -15.89 11.92 13.75
CA GLN A 189 -17.20 11.49 14.25
C GLN A 189 -17.77 10.30 13.47
N ALA A 190 -17.55 10.25 12.15
CA ALA A 190 -17.91 9.10 11.32
C ALA A 190 -17.11 7.84 11.73
N ALA A 191 -15.81 8.00 12.00
CA ALA A 191 -14.97 6.93 12.51
C ALA A 191 -15.44 6.44 13.89
N GLU A 192 -15.73 7.35 14.83
CA GLU A 192 -16.22 7.00 16.18
C GLU A 192 -17.56 6.26 16.12
N ARG A 193 -18.52 6.76 15.33
CA ARG A 193 -19.81 6.09 15.11
C ARG A 193 -19.65 4.72 14.45
N SER A 194 -18.77 4.60 13.46
CA SER A 194 -18.48 3.32 12.80
C SER A 194 -17.86 2.32 13.77
N PHE A 195 -16.93 2.77 14.60
CA PHE A 195 -16.28 1.94 15.60
C PHE A 195 -17.25 1.42 16.67
N GLN A 196 -18.22 2.25 17.08
CA GLN A 196 -19.26 1.88 18.05
C GLN A 196 -20.32 0.95 17.45
N SER A 197 -20.82 1.25 16.25
CA SER A 197 -21.89 0.50 15.59
C SER A 197 -21.41 -0.77 14.87
N GLY A 198 -20.12 -0.85 14.53
CA GLY A 198 -19.56 -1.91 13.69
C GLY A 198 -19.87 -1.76 12.20
N VAL A 199 -20.60 -0.71 11.79
CA VAL A 199 -20.96 -0.45 10.39
C VAL A 199 -19.93 0.48 9.76
N LEU A 200 -19.34 0.07 8.63
CA LEU A 200 -18.37 0.90 7.91
C LEU A 200 -19.07 2.12 7.28
N PRO A 201 -18.46 3.32 7.34
CA PRO A 201 -19.00 4.50 6.70
C PRO A 201 -18.82 4.41 5.17
N PRO A 202 -19.48 5.29 4.40
CA PRO A 202 -19.27 5.37 2.96
C PRO A 202 -17.78 5.55 2.60
N PRO A 203 -17.35 5.12 1.40
CA PRO A 203 -15.93 5.13 1.02
C PRO A 203 -15.22 6.49 1.17
N GLN A 204 -15.93 7.60 0.99
CA GLN A 204 -15.39 8.96 1.14
C GLN A 204 -15.09 9.38 2.59
N ASP A 205 -15.67 8.68 3.57
CA ASP A 205 -15.53 8.96 5.00
C ASP A 205 -14.62 7.93 5.69
N LEU A 206 -14.09 6.95 4.94
CA LEU A 206 -13.11 6.01 5.44
C LEU A 206 -11.78 6.71 5.73
N THR A 207 -11.43 6.79 7.02
CA THR A 207 -10.18 7.41 7.45
C THR A 207 -9.10 6.37 7.75
N PRO A 208 -7.81 6.76 7.64
CA PRO A 208 -6.71 5.95 8.15
C PRO A 208 -6.86 5.61 9.63
N THR A 209 -7.37 6.55 10.44
CA THR A 209 -7.60 6.36 11.88
C THR A 209 -8.63 5.26 12.17
N LEU A 210 -9.76 5.26 11.46
CA LEU A 210 -10.76 4.18 11.56
C LEU A 210 -10.17 2.84 11.12
N THR A 211 -9.48 2.84 9.97
CA THR A 211 -8.87 1.61 9.42
C THR A 211 -7.87 1.02 10.40
N LEU A 212 -7.06 1.85 11.05
CA LEU A 212 -6.11 1.44 12.08
C LEU A 212 -6.83 0.87 13.30
N ALA A 213 -7.87 1.55 13.80
CA ALA A 213 -8.63 1.10 14.97
C ALA A 213 -9.31 -0.26 14.73
N VAL A 214 -9.96 -0.44 13.57
CA VAL A 214 -10.60 -1.70 13.17
C VAL A 214 -9.58 -2.82 13.05
N ARG A 215 -8.46 -2.59 12.35
CA ARG A 215 -7.39 -3.58 12.19
C ARG A 215 -6.75 -3.95 13.54
N SER A 216 -6.50 -2.98 14.41
CA SER A 216 -5.94 -3.23 15.75
C SER A 216 -6.88 -4.09 16.61
N ARG A 217 -8.19 -3.82 16.59
CA ARG A 217 -9.19 -4.63 17.30
C ARG A 217 -9.25 -6.06 16.75
N PHE A 218 -9.16 -6.21 15.44
CA PHE A 218 -9.08 -7.54 14.79
C PHE A 218 -7.82 -8.29 15.25
N ILE A 219 -6.64 -7.68 15.15
CA ILE A 219 -5.37 -8.30 15.58
C ILE A 219 -5.47 -8.73 17.05
N TYR A 220 -5.98 -7.86 17.93
CA TYR A 220 -6.14 -8.17 19.34
C TYR A 220 -7.00 -9.43 19.57
N ARG A 221 -8.18 -9.51 18.94
CA ARG A 221 -9.10 -10.65 19.07
C ARG A 221 -8.49 -11.94 18.54
N VAL A 222 -7.88 -11.87 17.36
CA VAL A 222 -7.21 -13.03 16.75
C VAL A 222 -6.04 -13.50 17.62
N VAL A 223 -5.22 -12.59 18.13
CA VAL A 223 -4.11 -12.92 19.03
C VAL A 223 -4.61 -13.64 20.29
N GLN A 224 -5.72 -13.20 20.88
CA GLN A 224 -6.33 -13.87 22.02
C GLN A 224 -6.79 -15.29 21.67
N TRP A 225 -7.50 -15.45 20.56
CA TRP A 225 -7.95 -16.76 20.09
C TRP A 225 -6.76 -17.69 19.83
N VAL A 226 -5.74 -17.22 19.10
CA VAL A 226 -4.55 -17.99 18.77
C VAL A 226 -3.83 -18.47 20.02
N ARG A 227 -3.63 -17.60 21.02
CA ARG A 227 -2.96 -17.99 22.28
C ARG A 227 -3.71 -19.09 23.03
N ALA A 228 -5.05 -19.08 22.97
CA ALA A 228 -5.89 -20.02 23.69
C ALA A 228 -6.09 -21.36 22.95
N HIS A 229 -5.99 -21.39 21.63
CA HIS A 229 -6.41 -22.55 20.82
C HIS A 229 -5.31 -23.17 19.95
N THR A 230 -4.07 -22.64 19.99
CA THR A 230 -2.96 -23.14 19.15
C THR A 230 -1.71 -23.45 19.96
N ALA A 231 -0.95 -24.44 19.48
CA ALA A 231 0.36 -24.81 19.98
C ALA A 231 1.47 -23.91 19.39
N PRO A 232 2.66 -23.81 20.03
CA PRO A 232 3.78 -23.00 19.54
C PRO A 232 4.28 -23.37 18.13
N GLU A 233 4.16 -24.64 17.75
CA GLU A 233 4.55 -25.20 16.45
C GLU A 233 3.55 -24.93 15.32
N ASP A 234 2.33 -24.50 15.67
CA ASP A 234 1.29 -24.23 14.69
C ASP A 234 1.66 -23.08 13.76
N ARG A 235 1.25 -23.24 12.50
CA ARG A 235 1.49 -22.26 11.44
C ARG A 235 0.16 -21.69 11.00
N ILE A 236 0.04 -20.37 11.09
CA ILE A 236 -1.24 -19.70 11.02
C ILE A 236 -1.27 -18.80 9.79
N MET A 237 -2.15 -19.12 8.84
CA MET A 237 -2.45 -18.24 7.73
C MET A 237 -3.48 -17.22 8.16
N VAL A 238 -3.13 -15.94 8.16
CA VAL A 238 -3.94 -14.89 8.79
C VAL A 238 -3.80 -13.53 8.12
N ASP A 239 -4.84 -12.70 8.23
CA ASP A 239 -4.73 -11.28 7.91
C ASP A 239 -3.84 -10.58 8.97
N ALA A 240 -2.96 -9.68 8.55
CA ALA A 240 -1.92 -9.07 9.38
C ALA A 240 -0.97 -10.07 10.08
N PRO A 241 -0.24 -10.93 9.31
CA PRO A 241 0.61 -12.00 9.85
C PRO A 241 1.70 -11.50 10.80
N ALA A 242 2.28 -10.33 10.54
CA ALA A 242 3.32 -9.75 11.39
C ALA A 242 2.82 -9.42 12.81
N GLY A 243 1.59 -8.91 12.94
CA GLY A 243 1.00 -8.61 14.24
C GLY A 243 0.76 -9.87 15.06
N VAL A 244 0.20 -10.91 14.42
CA VAL A 244 -0.03 -12.20 15.09
C VAL A 244 1.28 -12.86 15.50
N TYR A 245 2.31 -12.89 14.64
CA TYR A 245 3.63 -13.40 15.01
C TYR A 245 4.23 -12.64 16.20
N LEU A 246 4.24 -11.30 16.15
CA LEU A 246 4.83 -10.45 17.20
C LEU A 246 4.20 -10.73 18.58
N TYR A 247 2.88 -10.90 18.64
CA TYR A 247 2.18 -11.07 19.92
C TYR A 247 2.01 -12.53 20.35
N THR A 248 2.23 -13.52 19.49
CA THR A 248 1.97 -14.93 19.84
C THR A 248 3.18 -15.83 19.70
N GLY A 249 4.20 -15.42 18.93
CA GLY A 249 5.35 -16.25 18.57
C GLY A 249 5.03 -17.38 17.59
N ARG A 250 3.77 -17.55 17.15
CA ARG A 250 3.40 -18.58 16.16
C ARG A 250 3.83 -18.12 14.78
N ARG A 251 4.34 -19.05 13.97
CA ARG A 251 4.73 -18.76 12.58
C ARG A 251 3.50 -18.39 11.77
N THR A 252 3.60 -17.34 10.98
CA THR A 252 2.44 -16.84 10.22
C THR A 252 2.69 -16.82 8.71
N VAL A 253 1.59 -16.94 7.98
CA VAL A 253 1.52 -16.85 6.52
C VAL A 253 0.48 -15.80 6.16
N ALA A 254 0.73 -14.97 5.15
CA ALA A 254 -0.25 -13.96 4.75
C ALA A 254 -1.52 -14.63 4.20
N ALA A 255 -2.69 -14.30 4.76
CA ALA A 255 -3.98 -14.67 4.19
C ALA A 255 -4.29 -13.88 2.90
N LEU A 256 -3.84 -12.62 2.88
CA LEU A 256 -3.94 -11.70 1.76
C LEU A 256 -2.54 -11.18 1.44
N PRO A 257 -1.85 -11.78 0.45
CA PRO A 257 -0.55 -11.29 0.05
C PRO A 257 -0.71 -9.87 -0.52
N THR A 258 0.29 -9.03 -0.30
CA THR A 258 0.34 -7.73 -0.98
C THR A 258 0.67 -7.96 -2.45
N GLU A 259 -0.16 -7.47 -3.36
CA GLU A 259 -0.01 -7.68 -4.81
C GLU A 259 0.12 -6.34 -5.56
N SER A 260 0.74 -6.39 -6.73
CA SER A 260 0.65 -5.28 -7.69
C SER A 260 -0.76 -5.20 -8.26
N ARG A 261 -1.34 -4.00 -8.31
CA ARG A 261 -2.67 -3.77 -8.95
C ARG A 261 -2.70 -4.02 -10.45
N LEU A 262 -1.54 -4.10 -11.10
CA LEU A 262 -1.40 -4.22 -12.55
C LEU A 262 -0.82 -5.59 -12.97
N GLY A 263 -0.44 -6.43 -12.01
CA GLY A 263 0.01 -7.79 -12.24
C GLY A 263 -1.12 -8.81 -12.14
N SER A 264 -0.81 -10.08 -12.39
CA SER A 264 -1.71 -11.20 -12.09
C SER A 264 -1.88 -11.34 -10.58
N SER A 265 -3.11 -11.56 -10.12
CA SER A 265 -3.40 -11.85 -8.72
C SER A 265 -3.01 -13.30 -8.39
N ALA A 266 -2.56 -13.55 -7.16
CA ALA A 266 -2.39 -14.90 -6.66
C ALA A 266 -3.71 -15.68 -6.67
N PHE A 267 -4.84 -14.97 -6.56
CA PHE A 267 -6.21 -15.48 -6.56
C PHE A 267 -6.86 -15.57 -7.95
N ASP A 268 -6.12 -15.30 -9.04
CA ASP A 268 -6.66 -15.42 -10.41
C ASP A 268 -7.10 -16.85 -10.74
N VAL A 269 -6.43 -17.84 -10.13
CA VAL A 269 -6.81 -19.26 -10.24
C VAL A 269 -7.43 -19.72 -8.91
N PRO A 270 -8.75 -19.93 -8.85
CA PRO A 270 -9.44 -20.28 -7.61
C PRO A 270 -8.87 -21.54 -6.94
N GLY A 271 -8.62 -21.43 -5.64
CA GLY A 271 -8.09 -22.49 -4.77
C GLY A 271 -6.58 -22.68 -4.86
N ARG A 272 -5.90 -22.10 -5.85
CA ARG A 272 -4.46 -22.33 -6.06
C ARG A 272 -3.66 -21.73 -4.92
N TYR A 273 -3.91 -20.48 -4.55
CA TYR A 273 -3.07 -19.79 -3.58
C TYR A 273 -3.13 -20.48 -2.22
N LEU A 274 -4.34 -20.71 -1.70
CA LEU A 274 -4.51 -21.40 -0.42
C LEU A 274 -3.93 -22.84 -0.45
N ALA A 275 -4.15 -23.61 -1.52
CA ALA A 275 -3.60 -24.95 -1.64
C ALA A 275 -2.06 -24.96 -1.67
N GLU A 276 -1.44 -24.04 -2.41
CA GLU A 276 0.02 -23.89 -2.44
C GLU A 276 0.57 -23.50 -1.07
N ARG A 277 -0.07 -22.55 -0.36
CA ARG A 277 0.35 -22.14 0.99
C ARG A 277 0.24 -23.27 1.99
N ILE A 278 -0.85 -24.06 1.97
CA ILE A 278 -0.99 -25.24 2.83
C ILE A 278 0.16 -26.23 2.57
N LEU A 279 0.47 -26.51 1.30
CA LEU A 279 1.49 -27.50 0.94
C LEU A 279 2.91 -27.03 1.29
N VAL A 280 3.26 -25.80 0.93
CA VAL A 280 4.62 -25.24 1.05
C VAL A 280 4.91 -24.79 2.47
N ASP A 281 3.99 -24.06 3.08
CA ASP A 281 4.20 -23.44 4.39
C ASP A 281 3.69 -24.32 5.54
N SER A 282 3.09 -25.48 5.25
CA SER A 282 2.52 -26.40 6.25
C SER A 282 1.55 -25.72 7.21
N VAL A 283 0.63 -24.94 6.65
CA VAL A 283 -0.41 -24.22 7.41
C VAL A 283 -1.27 -25.19 8.21
N THR A 284 -1.42 -24.94 9.51
CA THR A 284 -2.30 -25.69 10.42
C THR A 284 -3.67 -25.02 10.58
N PHE A 285 -3.70 -23.69 10.61
CA PHE A 285 -4.92 -22.92 10.78
C PHE A 285 -5.02 -21.80 9.75
N VAL A 286 -6.23 -21.54 9.27
CA VAL A 286 -6.54 -20.40 8.39
C VAL A 286 -7.58 -19.53 9.09
N LEU A 287 -7.23 -18.26 9.35
CA LEU A 287 -8.06 -17.28 10.04
C LEU A 287 -8.17 -15.99 9.22
N TRP A 288 -9.38 -15.55 8.89
CA TRP A 288 -9.54 -14.23 8.25
C TRP A 288 -10.91 -13.60 8.54
N PRO A 289 -11.01 -12.26 8.48
CA PRO A 289 -12.28 -11.58 8.61
C PRO A 289 -13.00 -11.54 7.24
N PRO A 290 -14.20 -12.12 7.08
CA PRO A 290 -15.01 -11.89 5.88
C PRO A 290 -15.62 -10.47 5.88
N PRO A 291 -15.95 -9.91 4.70
CA PRO A 291 -15.76 -10.48 3.37
C PRO A 291 -14.34 -10.24 2.82
N GLN A 292 -13.72 -11.27 2.23
CA GLN A 292 -12.42 -11.16 1.56
C GLN A 292 -12.43 -11.96 0.26
N SER A 293 -12.80 -11.26 -0.82
CA SER A 293 -13.17 -11.89 -2.10
C SER A 293 -12.12 -12.82 -2.74
N GLY A 294 -10.82 -12.65 -2.45
CA GLY A 294 -9.76 -13.53 -2.96
C GLY A 294 -9.71 -14.86 -2.21
N LEU A 295 -9.32 -14.82 -0.93
CA LEU A 295 -9.17 -16.01 -0.09
C LEU A 295 -10.50 -16.75 0.10
N GLU A 296 -11.63 -16.04 0.18
CA GLU A 296 -12.95 -16.64 0.29
C GLU A 296 -13.28 -17.53 -0.91
N ARG A 297 -12.95 -17.09 -2.15
CA ARG A 297 -13.11 -17.93 -3.35
C ARG A 297 -12.22 -19.17 -3.31
N ASP A 298 -11.01 -19.05 -2.79
CA ASP A 298 -10.09 -20.17 -2.62
C ASP A 298 -10.63 -21.19 -1.60
N VAL A 299 -11.12 -20.72 -0.46
CA VAL A 299 -11.74 -21.53 0.60
C VAL A 299 -12.94 -22.29 0.04
N MET A 300 -13.86 -21.60 -0.62
CA MET A 300 -15.03 -22.25 -1.24
C MET A 300 -14.62 -23.31 -2.26
N THR A 301 -13.58 -23.04 -3.06
CA THR A 301 -13.06 -23.98 -4.05
C THR A 301 -12.44 -25.23 -3.39
N ILE A 302 -11.66 -25.05 -2.32
CA ILE A 302 -11.06 -26.17 -1.59
C ILE A 302 -12.12 -26.97 -0.84
N GLN A 303 -13.11 -26.34 -0.21
CA GLN A 303 -14.21 -27.06 0.43
C GLN A 303 -15.01 -27.91 -0.57
N ALA A 304 -15.23 -27.40 -1.78
CA ALA A 304 -15.95 -28.13 -2.83
C ALA A 304 -15.15 -29.31 -3.41
N ARG A 305 -13.83 -29.17 -3.56
CA ARG A 305 -12.97 -30.17 -4.23
C ARG A 305 -12.26 -31.14 -3.27
N CYS A 306 -11.87 -30.64 -2.10
CA CYS A 306 -11.15 -31.36 -1.06
C CYS A 306 -11.87 -31.15 0.30
N PRO A 307 -13.09 -31.68 0.48
CA PRO A 307 -13.97 -31.34 1.60
C PRO A 307 -13.40 -31.68 2.98
N ARG A 308 -12.45 -32.62 3.06
CA ARG A 308 -11.81 -33.00 4.32
C ARG A 308 -10.72 -32.03 4.76
N VAL A 309 -10.21 -31.18 3.87
CA VAL A 309 -9.04 -30.33 4.16
C VAL A 309 -9.36 -29.22 5.15
N LEU A 310 -10.51 -28.59 5.01
CA LEU A 310 -10.91 -27.42 5.81
C LEU A 310 -11.96 -27.85 6.82
N GLN A 311 -11.53 -28.06 8.07
CA GLN A 311 -12.43 -28.36 9.18
C GLN A 311 -12.82 -27.04 9.88
N PRO A 312 -14.10 -26.63 9.83
CA PRO A 312 -14.53 -25.38 10.45
C PRO A 312 -14.34 -25.45 11.96
N GLU A 313 -13.82 -24.36 12.53
CA GLU A 313 -13.60 -24.20 13.97
C GLU A 313 -14.43 -23.03 14.51
N ALA A 314 -14.86 -23.15 15.77
CA ALA A 314 -15.60 -22.08 16.42
C ALA A 314 -14.70 -20.87 16.66
N SER A 315 -15.09 -19.71 16.13
CA SER A 315 -14.40 -18.44 16.37
C SER A 315 -15.37 -17.26 16.31
N ASP A 316 -15.26 -16.38 17.29
CA ASP A 316 -16.12 -15.19 17.42
C ASP A 316 -15.60 -13.98 16.63
N CYS A 317 -14.46 -14.10 15.94
CA CYS A 317 -13.75 -12.95 15.38
C CYS A 317 -13.31 -13.09 13.92
N ALA A 318 -13.31 -14.30 13.38
CA ALA A 318 -12.85 -14.62 12.04
C ALA A 318 -13.51 -15.91 11.56
N ALA A 319 -13.58 -16.11 10.24
CA ALA A 319 -13.74 -17.45 9.72
C ALA A 319 -12.47 -18.24 10.09
N CYS A 320 -12.64 -19.38 10.75
CA CYS A 320 -11.54 -20.20 11.26
C CYS A 320 -11.66 -21.63 10.73
N PHE A 321 -10.57 -22.15 10.19
CA PHE A 321 -10.48 -23.53 9.74
C PHE A 321 -9.20 -24.18 10.25
N HIS A 322 -9.34 -25.35 10.84
CA HIS A 322 -8.24 -26.28 11.07
C HIS A 322 -7.96 -27.08 9.80
N ILE A 323 -6.69 -27.26 9.47
CA ILE A 323 -6.25 -27.93 8.25
C ILE A 323 -5.96 -29.40 8.50
N GLN A 324 -6.77 -30.27 7.92
CA GLN A 324 -6.47 -31.70 7.81
C GLN A 324 -5.84 -31.98 6.44
N ARG A 325 -4.51 -32.00 6.39
CA ARG A 325 -3.75 -32.04 5.14
C ARG A 325 -4.05 -33.29 4.30
N ASP A 326 -4.58 -33.08 3.10
CA ASP A 326 -4.70 -34.08 2.02
C ASP A 326 -3.78 -33.65 0.86
N GLU A 327 -2.56 -34.18 0.85
CA GLU A 327 -1.57 -33.77 -0.15
C GLU A 327 -1.95 -34.14 -1.59
N ALA A 328 -2.59 -35.30 -1.78
CA ALA A 328 -2.94 -35.77 -3.12
C ALA A 328 -3.97 -34.84 -3.75
N CYS A 329 -5.03 -34.50 -3.01
CA CYS A 329 -6.08 -33.61 -3.47
C CYS A 329 -5.54 -32.18 -3.72
N LEU A 330 -4.74 -31.65 -2.78
CA LEU A 330 -4.18 -30.31 -2.90
C LEU A 330 -3.20 -30.20 -4.09
N ARG A 331 -2.34 -31.20 -4.31
CA ARG A 331 -1.41 -31.21 -5.45
C ARG A 331 -2.15 -31.28 -6.78
N GLN A 332 -3.30 -31.94 -6.85
CA GLN A 332 -4.14 -31.96 -8.06
C GLN A 332 -4.67 -30.56 -8.40
N ILE A 333 -5.12 -29.80 -7.38
CA ILE A 333 -5.55 -28.40 -7.57
C ILE A 333 -4.38 -27.56 -8.12
N VAL A 334 -3.19 -27.66 -7.50
CA VAL A 334 -2.00 -26.91 -7.94
C VAL A 334 -1.56 -27.31 -9.35
N GLY A 335 -1.52 -28.61 -9.65
CA GLY A 335 -1.10 -29.15 -10.95
C GLY A 335 -2.03 -28.76 -12.10
N GLN A 336 -3.35 -28.88 -11.90
CA GLN A 336 -4.35 -28.44 -12.88
C GLN A 336 -4.28 -26.93 -13.14
N SER A 337 -3.98 -26.16 -12.09
CA SER A 337 -3.85 -24.71 -12.18
C SER A 337 -2.65 -24.26 -13.00
N ARG A 338 -1.51 -24.96 -12.88
CA ARG A 338 -0.32 -24.70 -13.71
C ARG A 338 -0.57 -24.98 -15.19
N ALA A 339 -1.19 -26.11 -15.51
CA ALA A 339 -1.53 -26.47 -16.89
C ALA A 339 -2.54 -25.51 -17.54
N ARG A 340 -3.37 -24.82 -16.75
CA ARG A 340 -4.32 -23.82 -17.23
C ARG A 340 -3.67 -22.46 -17.47
N ALA A 341 -2.74 -22.06 -16.59
CA ALA A 341 -2.00 -20.80 -16.73
C ALA A 341 -1.01 -20.80 -17.91
N GLU A 342 -0.51 -21.97 -18.32
CA GLU A 342 0.36 -22.10 -19.50
C GLU A 342 -0.40 -22.01 -20.84
N ARG A 343 -1.74 -22.07 -20.83
CA ARG A 343 -2.58 -22.01 -22.03
C ARG A 343 -3.26 -20.64 -22.25
N SER A 344 -3.12 -19.72 -21.30
CA SER A 344 -3.73 -18.38 -21.30
C SER A 344 -2.69 -17.30 -21.53
#